data_AF-R7TIM3-F1
#
_entry.id   AF-R7TIM3-F1
#
_cell.length_a   1.000
_cell.length_b   1.000
_cell.length_c   1.000
_cell.angle_alpha   90.00
_cell.angle_beta   90.00
_cell.angle_gamma   90.00
#
_symmetry.space_group_name_H-M   'P 1'
#
loop_
_entity.id
_entity.type
_entity.pdbx_description
1 polymer ?
#
loop_
_entity_poly.entity_id
_entity_poly.type
_entity_poly.pdbx_seq_one_letter_code
_entity_poly.pdbx_strand_id
1 'polypeptide(L)' 'CEDTIGSFVCTCAEGYQLSEDQVHCEDIHECEVFNGGCSHICVEEEGGYYCSCP' A
#
# COMPACT_ATOMS: atom_id res chain seq x y z
N CYS A 1 0.42 14.36 -4.58
CA CYS A 1 -0.43 15.28 -3.79
C CYS A 1 -1.00 16.32 -4.73
N GLU A 2 -2.32 16.49 -4.73
CA GLU A 2 -3.03 17.48 -5.54
C GLU A 2 -3.50 18.64 -4.66
N ASP A 3 -3.19 19.86 -5.07
CA ASP A 3 -3.67 21.06 -4.39
C ASP A 3 -5.18 21.22 -4.63
N THR A 4 -5.92 21.46 -3.55
CA THR A 4 -7.36 21.74 -3.55
C THR A 4 -7.61 23.17 -3.05
N ILE A 5 -8.80 23.72 -3.25
CA ILE A 5 -9.08 25.10 -2.81
C ILE A 5 -9.06 25.16 -1.28
N GLY A 6 -7.94 25.64 -0.70
CA GLY A 6 -7.74 25.81 0.74
C GLY A 6 -7.03 24.65 1.44
N SER A 7 -6.62 23.60 0.74
CA SER A 7 -5.86 22.45 1.30
C SER A 7 -5.07 21.72 0.21
N PHE A 8 -4.35 20.64 0.53
CA PHE A 8 -3.79 19.69 -0.43
C PHE A 8 -4.23 18.27 -0.04
N VAL A 9 -4.44 17.41 -1.02
CA VAL A 9 -4.78 16.00 -0.81
C VAL A 9 -3.66 15.15 -1.36
N CYS A 10 -2.96 14.45 -0.48
CA CYS A 10 -2.01 13.42 -0.89
C CYS A 10 -2.77 12.10 -1.08
N THR A 11 -2.62 11.52 -2.27
CA THR A 11 -3.07 10.16 -2.58
C THR A 11 -1.84 9.32 -2.85
N CYS A 12 -1.84 8.10 -2.34
CA CYS A 12 -0.79 7.14 -2.62
C CYS A 12 -1.14 6.29 -3.84
N ALA A 13 -0.12 5.68 -4.44
CA ALA A 13 -0.32 4.68 -5.49
C ALA A 13 -1.04 3.45 -4.91
N GLU A 14 -1.58 2.61 -5.79
CA GLU A 14 -2.11 1.30 -5.38
C GLU A 14 -0.99 0.51 -4.67
N GLY A 15 -1.32 -0.15 -3.56
CA GLY A 15 -0.33 -0.82 -2.69
C GLY A 15 0.26 0.06 -1.58
N TYR A 16 -0.06 1.35 -1.54
CA TYR A 16 0.44 2.27 -0.51
C TYR A 16 -0.69 2.96 0.25
N GLN A 17 -0.49 3.18 1.55
CA GLN A 17 -1.39 3.94 2.41
C GLN A 17 -0.77 5.25 2.85
N LEU A 18 -1.61 6.26 3.05
CA LEU A 18 -1.18 7.54 3.58
C LEU A 18 -0.81 7.35 5.06
N SER A 19 0.41 7.75 5.45
CA SER A 19 0.85 7.69 6.83
C SER A 19 0.10 8.70 7.71
N GLU A 20 0.30 8.63 9.03
CA GLU A 20 -0.38 9.52 9.99
C GLU A 20 -0.13 11.02 9.74
N ASP A 21 0.98 11.36 9.07
CA ASP A 21 1.30 12.76 8.76
C ASP A 21 0.58 13.31 7.53
N GLN A 22 -0.18 12.47 6.83
CA GLN A 22 -0.93 12.78 5.61
C GLN A 22 -0.08 13.27 4.44
N VAL A 23 1.24 13.04 4.47
CA VAL A 23 2.19 13.48 3.45
C VAL A 23 2.96 12.30 2.88
N HIS A 24 3.39 11.36 3.71
CA HIS A 24 4.17 10.22 3.27
C HIS A 24 3.27 9.03 2.93
N CYS A 25 3.71 8.26 1.94
CA CYS A 25 3.09 6.99 1.57
C CYS A 25 3.93 5.87 2.16
N GLU A 26 3.29 5.04 2.97
CA GLU A 26 3.87 3.83 3.53
C GLU A 26 3.32 2.63 2.76
N ASP A 27 4.20 1.66 2.51
CA ASP A 27 3.84 0.42 1.85
C ASP A 27 2.82 -0.33 2.70
N ILE A 28 1.76 -0.82 2.06
CA ILE A 28 0.78 -1.65 2.75
C ILE A 28 1.38 -3.04 2.81
N HIS A 29 1.53 -3.61 3.99
CA HIS A 29 1.92 -5.02 4.10
C HIS A 29 0.70 -5.93 3.83
N GLU A 30 0.34 -6.13 2.55
CA GLU A 30 -0.86 -6.89 2.22
C GLU A 30 -0.77 -8.36 2.64
N CYS A 31 0.43 -8.93 2.74
CA CYS A 31 0.61 -10.30 3.23
C CYS A 31 0.23 -10.44 4.71
N GLU A 32 0.30 -9.38 5.50
CA GLU A 32 -0.18 -9.40 6.89
C GLU A 32 -1.72 -9.46 6.96
N VAL A 33 -2.40 -9.01 5.91
CA VAL A 33 -3.87 -8.99 5.82
C VAL A 33 -4.35 -10.19 4.99
N PHE A 34 -4.81 -11.24 5.68
CA PHE A 34 -5.36 -12.43 5.02
C PHE A 34 -4.39 -13.06 3.98
N ASN A 35 -3.08 -13.00 4.24
CA ASN A 35 -2.03 -13.50 3.33
C ASN A 35 -2.06 -12.84 1.94
N GLY A 36 -2.50 -11.58 1.83
CA GLY A 36 -2.74 -10.93 0.54
C GLY A 36 -3.79 -11.64 -0.31
N GLY A 37 -4.62 -12.52 0.26
CA GLY A 37 -5.50 -13.41 -0.52
C GLY A 37 -4.75 -14.52 -1.28
N CYS A 38 -3.44 -14.70 -1.05
CA CYS A 38 -2.66 -15.77 -1.64
C CYS A 38 -3.04 -17.14 -1.06
N SER A 39 -3.08 -18.15 -1.94
CA SER A 39 -3.35 -19.54 -1.54
C SER A 39 -2.16 -20.23 -0.86
N HIS A 40 -0.95 -19.82 -1.19
CA HIS A 40 0.30 -20.42 -0.69
C HIS A 40 1.21 -19.35 -0.09
N ILE A 41 2.28 -18.96 -0.78
CA ILE A 41 3.28 -18.02 -0.29
C ILE A 41 2.90 -16.63 -0.76
N CYS A 42 2.79 -15.67 0.16
CA CYS A 42 2.72 -14.26 -0.15
C CYS A 42 4.12 -13.65 0.01
N VAL A 43 4.56 -12.86 -0.96
CA VAL A 43 5.86 -12.18 -0.94
C VAL A 43 5.59 -10.68 -1.06
N GLU A 44 5.99 -9.95 -0.03
CA GLU A 44 6.00 -8.49 0.01
C GLU A 44 7.03 -7.95 -1.00
N GLU A 45 6.64 -6.94 -1.77
CA GLU A 45 7.47 -6.21 -2.74
C GLU A 45 7.24 -4.71 -2.55
N GLU A 46 8.24 -3.85 -2.79
CA GLU A 46 8.01 -2.40 -2.65
C GLU A 46 6.89 -1.93 -3.58
N GLY A 47 5.76 -1.55 -2.99
CA GLY A 47 4.55 -1.12 -3.69
C GLY A 47 3.52 -2.20 -3.96
N GLY A 48 3.61 -3.32 -3.26
CA GLY A 48 2.54 -4.31 -3.17
C GLY A 48 3.06 -5.70 -2.83
N TYR A 49 2.46 -6.71 -3.46
CA TYR A 49 2.81 -8.10 -3.18
C TYR A 49 2.55 -8.99 -4.38
N TYR A 50 3.15 -10.18 -4.35
CA TYR A 50 2.79 -11.24 -5.28
C TYR A 50 2.67 -12.59 -4.59
N CYS A 51 1.80 -13.43 -5.14
CA CYS A 51 1.65 -14.80 -4.69
C CYS A 51 2.63 -15.72 -5.42
N SER A 52 3.37 -16.51 -4.65
CA SER A 52 4.24 -17.55 -5.17
C SER A 52 3.70 -18.95 -4.83
N CYS A 53 3.89 -19.88 -5.76
CA CYS A 53 3.65 -21.30 -5.54
C CYS A 53 4.90 -21.96 -4.94
N PRO A 54 4.75 -22.96 -4.07
CA PRO A 54 5.86 -23.68 -3.44
C PRO A 54 6.70 -24.50 -4.43
#